data_AF-A0A7R9DNK3-F1
#
_entry.id   AF-A0A7R9DNK3-F1
#
_cell.length_a   1.000
_cell.length_b   1.000
_cell.length_c   1.000
_cell.angle_alpha   90.00
_cell.angle_beta   90.00
_cell.angle_gamma   90.00
#
_symmetry.space_group_name_H-M   'P 1'
#
loop_
_entity.id
_entity.type
_entity.pdbx_description
1 polymer ?
#
loop_
_entity_poly.entity_id
_entity_poly.type
_entity_poly.pdbx_seq_one_letter_code
_entity_poly.pdbx_strand_id
1 'polypeptide(L)'
;HTQDRDRVADDLVTLSAEREDLESEGPALVQRFRFYQELRGYVTDLVECLDEKVAVIHALEQRMLALLKKRSDDLMERRRQDVRDQSEELSPLSSQYLYNRFNRLGATPSQRRNREEEESRIRRAAEREGRRTRRRRAREGKYTPTRHVEGMSSDDEMTELEAVAFRTQKDLIESDARLVFEDVVEEFCSVRSIVKRFESWRFTDSDAYKEAYVSLCLPKVLGPIIRLKLITWSPLQVNEYSMLV
;
A
#
# COMPACT_ATOMS: atom_id res chain seq x y z
N HIS A 1 -4.39 -19.13 81.86
CA HIS A 1 -3.07 -18.49 82.07
C HIS A 1 -1.94 -19.15 81.29
N THR A 2 -1.56 -20.42 81.55
CA THR A 2 -0.51 -21.10 80.76
C THR A 2 -0.94 -21.39 79.33
N GLN A 3 -2.13 -21.99 79.14
CA GLN A 3 -2.71 -22.22 77.81
C GLN A 3 -2.89 -20.95 76.98
N ASP A 4 -3.32 -19.84 77.60
CA ASP A 4 -3.46 -18.56 76.89
C ASP A 4 -2.09 -18.00 76.48
N ARG A 5 -1.07 -18.22 77.30
CA ARG A 5 0.30 -17.81 77.01
C ARG A 5 0.89 -18.64 75.87
N ASP A 6 0.62 -19.93 75.84
CA ASP A 6 1.08 -20.84 74.79
C ASP A 6 0.37 -20.52 73.45
N ARG A 7 -0.93 -20.22 73.46
CA ARG A 7 -1.66 -19.72 72.28
C ARG A 7 -1.09 -18.42 71.73
N VAL A 8 -0.85 -17.44 72.60
CA VAL A 8 -0.25 -16.15 72.19
C VAL A 8 1.18 -16.36 71.65
N ALA A 9 1.93 -17.34 72.18
CA ALA A 9 3.25 -17.67 71.65
C ALA A 9 3.16 -18.29 70.24
N ASP A 10 2.22 -19.20 70.00
CA ASP A 10 1.98 -19.79 68.66
C ASP A 10 1.49 -18.72 67.65
N ASP A 11 0.60 -17.82 68.07
CA ASP A 11 0.12 -16.70 67.25
C ASP A 11 1.27 -15.73 66.91
N LEU A 12 2.19 -15.46 67.84
CA LEU A 12 3.37 -14.63 67.58
C LEU A 12 4.31 -15.28 66.56
N VAL A 13 4.50 -16.61 66.63
CA VAL A 13 5.32 -17.35 65.68
C VAL A 13 4.71 -17.29 64.28
N THR A 14 3.41 -17.57 64.16
CA THR A 14 2.70 -17.52 62.86
C THR A 14 2.72 -16.13 62.24
N LEU A 15 2.39 -15.08 63.01
CA LEU A 15 2.43 -13.70 62.53
C LEU A 15 3.86 -13.24 62.16
N SER A 16 4.88 -13.72 62.88
CA SER A 16 6.27 -13.43 62.52
C SER A 16 6.68 -14.07 61.20
N ALA A 17 6.23 -15.30 60.95
CA ALA A 17 6.47 -16.00 59.68
C ALA A 17 5.72 -15.32 58.53
N GLU A 18 4.45 -14.96 58.71
CA GLU A 18 3.67 -14.21 57.71
C GLU A 18 4.31 -12.85 57.40
N ARG A 19 4.85 -12.16 58.40
CA ARG A 19 5.56 -10.89 58.18
C ARG A 19 6.83 -11.11 57.36
N GLU A 20 7.63 -12.13 57.67
CA GLU A 20 8.84 -12.45 56.88
C GLU A 20 8.47 -12.81 55.44
N ASP A 21 7.41 -13.59 55.23
CA ASP A 21 6.91 -13.94 53.90
C ASP A 21 6.51 -12.68 53.12
N LEU A 22 5.72 -11.78 53.73
CA LEU A 22 5.32 -10.51 53.11
C LEU A 22 6.51 -9.58 52.82
N GLU A 23 7.48 -9.50 53.72
CA GLU A 23 8.72 -8.74 53.51
C GLU A 23 9.55 -9.33 52.36
N SER A 24 9.48 -10.65 52.13
CA SER A 24 10.14 -11.33 51.02
C SER A 24 9.42 -11.12 49.67
N GLU A 25 8.08 -11.07 49.66
CA GLU A 25 7.27 -10.90 48.45
C GLU A 25 7.16 -9.44 47.99
N GLY A 26 7.23 -8.49 48.92
CA GLY A 26 7.11 -7.05 48.66
C GLY A 26 7.99 -6.54 47.50
N PRO A 27 9.30 -6.84 47.47
CA PRO A 27 10.19 -6.42 46.37
C PRO A 27 9.76 -6.94 44.99
N ALA A 28 9.27 -8.18 44.92
CA ALA A 28 8.81 -8.78 43.66
C ALA A 28 7.52 -8.09 43.15
N LEU A 29 6.59 -7.79 44.06
CA LEU A 29 5.37 -7.04 43.74
C LEU A 29 5.68 -5.63 43.24
N VAL A 30 6.63 -4.93 43.87
CA VAL A 30 7.07 -3.59 43.43
C VAL A 30 7.66 -3.63 42.02
N GLN A 31 8.50 -4.63 41.70
CA GLN A 31 9.06 -4.79 40.36
C GLN A 31 7.97 -5.07 39.31
N ARG A 32 7.03 -5.97 39.62
CA ARG A 32 5.90 -6.28 38.73
C ARG A 32 5.02 -5.05 38.49
N PHE A 33 4.74 -4.27 39.53
CA PHE A 33 3.99 -3.02 39.40
C PHE A 33 4.71 -2.02 38.47
N ARG A 34 6.01 -1.78 38.67
CA ARG A 34 6.80 -0.88 37.81
C ARG A 34 6.78 -1.33 36.36
N PHE A 35 7.00 -2.62 36.11
CA PHE A 35 6.92 -3.19 34.77
C PHE A 35 5.58 -2.88 34.09
N TYR A 36 4.46 -3.08 34.79
CA TYR A 36 3.13 -2.80 34.21
C TYR A 36 2.85 -1.31 34.02
N GLN A 37 3.39 -0.43 34.86
CA GLN A 37 3.29 1.02 34.64
C GLN A 37 4.06 1.46 33.41
N GLU A 38 5.29 0.98 33.25
CA GLU A 38 6.12 1.27 32.07
C GLU A 38 5.49 0.72 30.78
N LEU A 39 4.98 -0.52 30.83
CA LEU A 39 4.29 -1.15 29.70
C LEU A 39 3.03 -0.36 29.32
N ARG A 40 2.23 0.06 30.31
CA ARG A 40 1.04 0.87 30.07
C ARG A 40 1.39 2.20 29.42
N GLY A 41 2.42 2.89 29.91
CA GLY A 41 2.91 4.13 29.32
C GLY A 41 3.31 3.90 27.86
N TYR A 42 4.19 2.94 27.62
CA TYR A 42 4.64 2.58 26.28
C TYR A 42 3.51 2.28 25.31
N VAL A 43 2.54 1.44 25.71
CA VAL A 43 1.40 1.07 24.84
C VAL A 43 0.49 2.28 24.58
N THR A 44 0.30 3.15 25.57
CA THR A 44 -0.51 4.37 25.40
C THR A 44 0.15 5.30 24.38
N ASP A 45 1.43 5.60 24.57
CA ASP A 45 2.21 6.46 23.67
C ASP A 45 2.27 5.89 22.25
N LEU A 46 2.43 4.57 22.13
CA LEU A 46 2.43 3.87 20.84
C LEU A 46 1.09 4.01 20.12
N VAL A 47 -0.02 3.81 20.82
CA VAL A 47 -1.36 3.92 20.23
C VAL A 47 -1.65 5.36 19.82
N GLU A 48 -1.37 6.33 20.68
CA GLU A 48 -1.56 7.76 20.37
C GLU A 48 -0.73 8.18 19.14
N CYS A 49 0.54 7.78 19.09
CA CYS A 49 1.40 8.02 17.94
C CYS A 49 0.81 7.39 16.66
N LEU A 50 0.39 6.12 16.71
CA LEU A 50 -0.13 5.43 15.54
C LEU A 50 -1.47 6.03 15.09
N ASP A 51 -2.36 6.40 16.01
CA ASP A 51 -3.66 6.99 15.69
C ASP A 51 -3.51 8.31 14.93
N GLU A 52 -2.54 9.15 15.30
CA GLU A 52 -2.21 10.37 14.56
C GLU A 52 -1.73 10.05 13.13
N LYS A 53 -0.80 9.10 13.00
CA LYS A 53 -0.19 8.78 11.70
C LYS A 53 -1.09 7.96 10.78
N VAL A 54 -2.05 7.19 11.31
CA VAL A 54 -2.98 6.35 10.51
C VAL A 54 -3.78 7.17 9.50
N ALA A 55 -4.24 8.36 9.88
CA ALA A 55 -4.97 9.24 8.96
C ALA A 55 -4.09 9.69 7.78
N VAL A 56 -2.83 10.03 8.04
CA VAL A 56 -1.86 10.43 7.02
C VAL A 56 -1.52 9.26 6.09
N ILE A 57 -1.25 8.08 6.67
CA ILE A 57 -0.98 6.85 5.92
C ILE A 57 -2.16 6.51 4.99
N HIS A 58 -3.39 6.60 5.51
CA HIS A 58 -4.58 6.36 4.70
C HIS A 58 -4.71 7.35 3.53
N ALA A 59 -4.44 8.64 3.75
CA ALA A 59 -4.47 9.63 2.69
C ALA A 59 -3.43 9.35 1.58
N LEU A 60 -2.22 8.93 1.96
CA LEU A 60 -1.18 8.53 1.00
C LEU A 60 -1.58 7.29 0.20
N GLU A 61 -2.17 6.28 0.85
CA GLU A 61 -2.71 5.10 0.17
C GLU A 61 -3.80 5.49 -0.84
N GLN A 62 -4.75 6.36 -0.45
CA GLN A 62 -5.79 6.80 -1.36
C GLN A 62 -5.23 7.55 -2.57
N ARG A 63 -4.19 8.38 -2.38
CA ARG A 63 -3.48 9.05 -3.48
C ARG A 63 -2.84 8.03 -4.43
N MET A 64 -2.17 7.02 -3.89
CA MET A 64 -1.52 5.99 -4.71
C MET A 64 -2.54 5.10 -5.45
N LEU A 65 -3.61 4.70 -4.77
CA LEU A 65 -4.71 3.95 -5.36
C LEU A 65 -5.39 4.75 -6.47
N ALA A 66 -5.63 6.04 -6.27
CA ALA A 66 -6.20 6.92 -7.28
C ALA A 66 -5.27 7.04 -8.51
N LEU A 67 -3.96 7.16 -8.29
CA LEU A 67 -2.96 7.22 -9.36
C LEU A 67 -2.94 5.92 -10.19
N LEU A 68 -2.94 4.76 -9.52
CA LEU A 68 -3.00 3.44 -10.17
C LEU A 68 -4.34 3.22 -10.91
N LYS A 69 -5.45 3.61 -10.28
CA LYS A 69 -6.79 3.53 -10.86
C LYS A 69 -6.88 4.37 -12.12
N LYS A 70 -6.46 5.64 -12.08
CA LYS A 70 -6.44 6.52 -13.24
C LYS A 70 -5.66 5.89 -14.39
N ARG A 71 -4.46 5.37 -14.11
CA ARG A 71 -3.66 4.65 -15.11
C ARG A 71 -4.42 3.46 -15.73
N SER A 72 -5.07 2.65 -14.90
CA SER A 72 -5.86 1.51 -15.37
C SER A 72 -7.05 1.96 -16.24
N ASP A 73 -7.79 2.96 -15.79
CA ASP A 73 -8.96 3.50 -16.49
C ASP A 73 -8.55 4.10 -17.84
N ASP A 74 -7.48 4.88 -17.89
CA ASP A 74 -6.95 5.48 -19.12
C ASP A 74 -6.52 4.40 -20.14
N LEU A 75 -5.95 3.28 -19.68
CA LEU A 75 -5.58 2.16 -20.56
C LEU A 75 -6.82 1.41 -21.07
N MET A 76 -7.78 1.13 -20.18
CA MET A 76 -9.02 0.43 -20.53
C MET A 76 -9.87 1.24 -21.51
N GLU A 77 -9.98 2.54 -21.31
CA GLU A 77 -10.74 3.43 -22.19
C GLU A 77 -10.09 3.54 -23.56
N ARG A 78 -8.76 3.72 -23.62
CA ARG A 78 -8.01 3.68 -24.88
C ARG A 78 -8.26 2.39 -25.64
N ARG A 79 -8.16 1.24 -24.96
CA ARG A 79 -8.40 -0.08 -25.58
C ARG A 79 -9.82 -0.20 -26.12
N ARG A 80 -10.83 0.19 -25.35
CA ARG A 80 -12.24 0.16 -25.78
C ARG A 80 -12.44 1.02 -27.02
N GLN A 81 -11.89 2.21 -27.01
CA GLN A 81 -12.01 3.16 -28.08
C GLN A 81 -11.29 2.68 -29.36
N ASP A 82 -10.10 2.09 -29.22
CA ASP A 82 -9.33 1.54 -30.33
C ASP A 82 -10.03 0.35 -31.00
N VAL A 83 -10.63 -0.54 -30.21
CA VAL A 83 -11.45 -1.66 -30.73
C VAL A 83 -12.69 -1.14 -31.45
N ARG A 84 -13.35 -0.14 -30.89
CA ARG A 84 -14.53 0.49 -31.50
C ARG A 84 -14.20 1.10 -32.85
N ASP A 85 -13.15 1.91 -32.93
CA ASP A 85 -12.72 2.53 -34.18
C ASP A 85 -12.41 1.48 -35.25
N GLN A 86 -11.64 0.43 -34.91
CA GLN A 86 -11.29 -0.63 -35.85
C GLN A 86 -12.53 -1.38 -36.34
N SER A 87 -13.51 -1.61 -35.45
CA SER A 87 -14.79 -2.20 -35.83
C SER A 87 -15.59 -1.29 -36.78
N GLU A 88 -15.57 0.02 -36.56
CA GLU A 88 -16.24 1.00 -37.43
C GLU A 88 -15.54 1.10 -38.80
N GLU A 89 -14.20 1.07 -38.85
CA GLU A 89 -13.39 1.04 -40.07
C GLU A 89 -13.72 -0.19 -40.95
N LEU A 90 -13.87 -1.36 -40.33
CA LEU A 90 -14.18 -2.63 -41.00
C LEU A 90 -15.67 -2.82 -41.32
N SER A 91 -16.56 -1.96 -40.82
CA SER A 91 -17.99 -2.07 -41.07
C SER A 91 -18.31 -1.86 -42.56
N PRO A 92 -19.19 -2.65 -43.20
CA PRO A 92 -19.57 -2.45 -44.60
C PRO A 92 -20.20 -1.07 -44.88
N LEU A 93 -20.72 -0.42 -43.84
CA LEU A 93 -21.21 0.97 -43.89
C LEU A 93 -20.06 1.98 -44.12
N SER A 94 -18.82 1.68 -43.71
CA SER A 94 -17.67 2.59 -43.85
C SER A 94 -17.38 2.92 -45.32
N SER A 95 -17.49 1.93 -46.21
CA SER A 95 -17.38 2.10 -47.66
C SER A 95 -18.51 2.98 -48.23
N GLN A 96 -19.72 2.85 -47.68
CA GLN A 96 -20.88 3.66 -48.08
C GLN A 96 -20.78 5.11 -47.56
N TYR A 97 -20.17 5.33 -46.39
CA TYR A 97 -19.86 6.67 -45.86
C TYR A 97 -18.75 7.36 -46.68
N LEU A 98 -17.68 6.65 -47.05
CA LEU A 98 -16.61 7.18 -47.91
C LEU A 98 -17.11 7.51 -49.32
N TYR A 99 -18.01 6.70 -49.90
CA TYR A 99 -18.66 6.99 -51.17
C TYR A 99 -19.54 8.24 -51.10
N ASN A 100 -20.31 8.40 -50.02
CA ASN A 100 -21.17 9.55 -49.79
C ASN A 100 -20.42 10.86 -49.41
N ARG A 101 -19.12 10.78 -49.08
CA ARG A 101 -18.25 11.93 -48.73
C ARG A 101 -17.87 12.75 -49.97
N PHE A 102 -17.68 12.10 -51.13
CA PHE A 102 -17.29 12.76 -52.37
C PHE A 102 -18.42 13.58 -53.02
N ASN A 103 -19.69 13.32 -52.64
CA ASN A 103 -20.88 13.83 -53.35
C ASN A 103 -21.67 14.93 -52.62
N ARG A 104 -21.21 15.49 -51.48
CA ARG A 104 -22.02 16.44 -50.68
C ARG A 104 -21.37 17.83 -50.55
N LEU A 105 -21.99 18.83 -51.20
CA LEU A 105 -21.72 20.26 -51.01
C LEU A 105 -22.63 20.84 -49.92
N GLY A 106 -22.03 21.52 -48.93
CA GLY A 106 -22.73 22.28 -47.87
C GLY A 106 -22.58 21.67 -46.46
N ALA A 107 -22.16 22.49 -45.48
CA ALA A 107 -21.90 22.07 -44.10
C ALA A 107 -22.97 22.57 -43.13
N THR A 108 -23.84 21.68 -42.69
CA THR A 108 -24.81 21.83 -41.60
C THR A 108 -24.13 21.68 -40.23
N PRO A 109 -24.76 22.14 -39.12
CA PRO A 109 -24.21 21.98 -37.77
C PRO A 109 -23.94 20.53 -37.35
N SER A 110 -24.71 19.54 -37.84
CA SER A 110 -24.44 18.13 -37.56
C SER A 110 -23.19 17.62 -38.30
N GLN A 111 -22.86 18.18 -39.46
CA GLN A 111 -21.63 17.86 -40.20
C GLN A 111 -20.37 18.41 -39.53
N ARG A 112 -20.45 19.50 -38.76
CA ARG A 112 -19.32 20.02 -37.96
C ARG A 112 -18.94 19.07 -36.83
N ARG A 113 -19.92 18.56 -36.06
CA ARG A 113 -19.68 17.50 -35.04
C ARG A 113 -19.10 16.24 -35.66
N ASN A 114 -19.66 15.78 -36.78
CA ASN A 114 -19.12 14.61 -37.49
C ASN A 114 -17.67 14.80 -37.94
N ARG A 115 -17.28 16.02 -38.32
CA ARG A 115 -15.91 16.35 -38.71
C ARG A 115 -14.95 16.34 -37.52
N GLU A 116 -15.33 16.93 -36.39
CA GLU A 116 -14.51 16.92 -35.16
C GLU A 116 -14.30 15.49 -34.64
N GLU A 117 -15.35 14.68 -34.65
CA GLU A 117 -15.26 13.25 -34.31
C GLU A 117 -14.38 12.48 -35.29
N GLU A 118 -14.43 12.79 -36.59
CA GLU A 118 -13.56 12.16 -37.59
C GLU A 118 -12.10 12.58 -37.43
N GLU A 119 -11.83 13.85 -37.18
CA GLU A 119 -10.48 14.35 -36.88
C GLU A 119 -9.94 13.76 -35.56
N SER A 120 -10.80 13.48 -34.57
CA SER A 120 -10.45 12.74 -33.36
C SER A 120 -10.13 11.27 -33.67
N ARG A 121 -10.93 10.59 -34.49
CA ARG A 121 -10.67 9.22 -34.96
C ARG A 121 -9.33 9.13 -35.70
N ILE A 122 -9.06 10.05 -36.64
CA ILE A 122 -7.80 10.09 -37.40
C ILE A 122 -6.61 10.28 -36.46
N ARG A 123 -6.71 11.19 -35.47
CA ARG A 123 -5.65 11.39 -34.47
C ARG A 123 -5.37 10.11 -33.67
N ARG A 124 -6.41 9.44 -33.19
CA ARG A 124 -6.28 8.18 -32.42
C ARG A 124 -5.73 7.04 -33.29
N ALA A 125 -6.11 6.98 -34.57
CA ALA A 125 -5.53 6.04 -35.53
C ALA A 125 -4.03 6.27 -35.77
N ALA A 126 -3.61 7.52 -35.95
CA ALA A 126 -2.21 7.88 -36.08
C ALA A 126 -1.41 7.58 -34.80
N GLU A 127 -1.98 7.83 -33.62
CA GLU A 127 -1.37 7.50 -32.33
C GLU A 127 -1.16 5.99 -32.17
N ARG A 128 -2.20 5.18 -32.47
CA ARG A 128 -2.12 3.72 -32.53
C ARG A 128 -1.02 3.24 -33.47
N GLU A 129 -0.96 3.78 -34.69
CA GLU A 129 0.08 3.43 -35.66
C GLU A 129 1.48 3.83 -35.19
N GLY A 130 1.60 4.96 -34.50
CA GLY A 130 2.81 5.40 -33.83
C GLY A 130 3.28 4.42 -32.75
N ARG A 131 2.36 3.87 -31.92
CA ARG A 131 2.67 2.81 -30.95
C ARG A 131 3.17 1.54 -31.65
N ARG A 132 2.45 1.05 -32.67
CA ARG A 132 2.85 -0.13 -33.46
C ARG A 132 4.23 0.03 -34.11
N THR A 133 4.52 1.22 -34.64
CA THR A 133 5.81 1.53 -35.27
C THR A 133 6.95 1.50 -34.27
N ARG A 134 6.77 2.07 -33.08
CA ARG A 134 7.77 1.99 -31.99
C ARG A 134 8.07 0.55 -31.60
N ARG A 135 7.04 -0.29 -31.45
CA ARG A 135 7.19 -1.73 -31.19
C ARG A 135 7.97 -2.47 -32.26
N ARG A 136 7.68 -2.17 -33.53
CA ARG A 136 8.39 -2.78 -34.66
C ARG A 136 9.87 -2.42 -34.63
N ARG A 137 10.20 -1.14 -34.44
CA ARG A 137 11.59 -0.66 -34.32
C ARG A 137 12.33 -1.27 -33.13
N ALA A 138 11.69 -1.37 -31.95
CA ALA A 138 12.29 -1.96 -30.76
C ALA A 138 12.63 -3.46 -30.95
N ARG A 139 11.90 -4.17 -31.82
CA ARG A 139 12.15 -5.56 -32.17
C ARG A 139 13.22 -5.74 -33.24
N GLU A 140 13.29 -4.83 -34.21
CA GLU A 140 14.35 -4.83 -35.22
C GLU A 140 15.75 -4.69 -34.58
N GLY A 141 15.85 -4.04 -33.41
CA GLY A 141 17.10 -3.91 -32.65
C GLY A 141 17.47 -5.10 -31.74
N LYS A 142 16.64 -6.14 -31.62
CA LYS A 142 16.90 -7.30 -30.74
C LYS A 142 16.77 -8.60 -31.55
N TYR A 143 17.82 -9.43 -31.53
CA TYR A 143 17.73 -10.76 -32.14
C TYR A 143 16.73 -11.60 -31.35
N THR A 144 15.53 -11.75 -31.92
CA THR A 144 14.45 -12.55 -31.33
C THR A 144 14.33 -13.83 -32.16
N PRO A 145 14.61 -15.03 -31.60
CA PRO A 145 14.63 -16.27 -32.38
C PRO A 145 13.24 -16.70 -32.90
N THR A 146 12.16 -16.10 -32.42
CA THR A 146 10.79 -16.36 -32.86
C THR A 146 10.28 -15.24 -33.77
N ARG A 147 9.74 -15.63 -34.93
CA ARG A 147 9.08 -14.70 -35.87
C ARG A 147 7.82 -14.12 -35.21
N HIS A 148 7.82 -12.82 -34.95
CA HIS A 148 6.65 -12.15 -34.38
C HIS A 148 5.45 -12.22 -35.35
N VAL A 149 4.29 -12.64 -34.83
CA VAL A 149 3.02 -12.68 -35.56
C VAL A 149 2.22 -11.41 -35.28
N GLU A 150 1.78 -10.74 -36.34
CA GLU A 150 0.94 -9.54 -36.24
C GLU A 150 -0.36 -9.86 -35.49
N GLY A 151 -0.72 -9.03 -34.49
CA GLY A 151 -1.88 -9.26 -33.61
C GLY A 151 -1.56 -9.83 -32.22
N MET A 152 -0.34 -10.33 -31.97
CA MET A 152 0.05 -10.91 -30.66
C MET A 152 0.56 -9.88 -29.63
N SER A 153 0.49 -8.59 -29.94
CA SER A 153 1.01 -7.53 -29.08
C SER A 153 -0.13 -6.79 -28.40
N SER A 154 -0.08 -6.70 -27.06
CA SER A 154 -0.98 -5.82 -26.32
C SER A 154 -0.75 -4.35 -26.73
N ASP A 155 -1.81 -3.56 -26.84
CA ASP A 155 -1.77 -2.11 -27.12
C ASP A 155 -1.76 -1.28 -25.83
N ASP A 156 -1.28 -1.87 -24.72
CA ASP A 156 -1.27 -1.27 -23.37
C ASP A 156 -0.10 -0.30 -23.15
N GLU A 157 0.52 0.18 -24.23
CA GLU A 157 1.71 1.02 -24.15
C GLU A 157 1.33 2.44 -23.74
N MET A 158 1.85 2.84 -22.60
CA MET A 158 1.77 4.21 -22.11
C MET A 158 2.73 5.10 -22.91
N THR A 159 2.32 6.32 -23.21
CA THR A 159 3.22 7.31 -23.80
C THR A 159 4.33 7.69 -22.82
N GLU A 160 5.49 8.13 -23.33
CA GLU A 160 6.59 8.58 -22.47
C GLU A 160 6.17 9.74 -21.54
N LEU A 161 5.33 10.64 -22.04
CA LEU A 161 4.79 11.76 -21.27
C LEU A 161 3.96 11.27 -20.07
N GLU A 162 3.02 10.35 -20.31
CA GLU A 162 2.19 9.74 -19.26
C GLU A 162 3.05 8.95 -18.26
N ALA A 163 4.08 8.25 -18.74
CA ALA A 163 4.98 7.47 -17.90
C ALA A 163 5.82 8.38 -16.99
N VAL A 164 6.31 9.51 -17.51
CA VAL A 164 7.00 10.53 -16.71
C VAL A 164 6.05 11.12 -15.67
N ALA A 165 4.85 11.54 -16.08
CA ALA A 165 3.87 12.12 -15.16
C ALA A 165 3.49 11.15 -14.02
N PHE A 166 3.28 9.86 -14.35
CA PHE A 166 3.02 8.81 -13.37
C PHE A 166 4.18 8.65 -12.39
N ARG A 167 5.43 8.58 -12.90
CA ARG A 167 6.62 8.48 -12.04
C ARG A 167 6.76 9.69 -11.12
N THR A 168 6.64 10.90 -11.64
CA THR A 168 6.72 12.12 -10.82
C THR A 168 5.67 12.12 -9.71
N GLN A 169 4.42 11.74 -9.99
CA GLN A 169 3.39 11.65 -8.95
C GLN A 169 3.66 10.53 -7.95
N LYS A 170 4.17 9.38 -8.39
CA LYS A 170 4.60 8.29 -7.52
C LYS A 170 5.74 8.73 -6.60
N ASP A 171 6.74 9.42 -7.14
CA ASP A 171 7.93 9.90 -6.40
C ASP A 171 7.53 10.91 -5.32
N LEU A 172 6.56 11.78 -5.60
CA LEU A 172 6.00 12.70 -4.60
C LEU A 172 5.29 11.95 -3.47
N ILE A 173 4.51 10.91 -3.78
CA ILE A 173 3.88 10.08 -2.74
C ILE A 173 4.95 9.37 -1.91
N GLU A 174 6.01 8.89 -2.54
CA GLU A 174 7.12 8.22 -1.86
C GLU A 174 7.93 9.17 -0.98
N SER A 175 8.16 10.42 -1.41
CA SER A 175 8.80 11.43 -0.56
C SER A 175 7.94 11.76 0.65
N ASP A 176 6.63 11.98 0.45
CA ASP A 176 5.70 12.28 1.54
C ASP A 176 5.63 11.11 2.54
N ALA A 177 5.65 9.87 2.04
CA ALA A 177 5.64 8.66 2.88
C ALA A 177 6.88 8.57 3.79
N ARG A 178 8.05 9.04 3.35
CA ARG A 178 9.28 9.04 4.17
C ARG A 178 9.21 10.03 5.33
N LEU A 179 8.40 11.09 5.21
CA LEU A 179 8.26 12.12 6.24
C LEU A 179 7.27 11.75 7.35
N VAL A 180 6.44 10.71 7.16
CA VAL A 180 5.34 10.35 8.09
C VAL A 180 5.82 10.08 9.52
N PHE A 181 7.01 9.47 9.67
CA PHE A 181 7.59 9.11 10.96
C PHE A 181 8.92 9.83 11.24
N GLU A 182 9.25 10.90 10.50
CA GLU A 182 10.51 11.63 10.70
C GLU A 182 10.63 12.24 12.10
N ASP A 183 9.49 12.67 12.66
CA ASP A 183 9.35 13.25 13.99
C ASP A 183 9.19 12.21 15.11
N VAL A 184 9.21 10.91 14.78
CA VAL A 184 8.92 9.82 15.71
C VAL A 184 10.19 9.03 16.01
N VAL A 185 10.46 8.79 17.30
CA VAL A 185 11.60 7.95 17.70
C VAL A 185 11.40 6.50 17.26
N GLU A 186 12.51 5.83 16.94
CA GLU A 186 12.51 4.49 16.34
C GLU A 186 11.69 3.46 17.14
N GLU A 187 11.59 3.63 18.45
CA GLU A 187 10.87 2.74 19.36
C GLU A 187 9.36 2.62 19.06
N PHE A 188 8.77 3.63 18.41
CA PHE A 188 7.34 3.68 18.09
C PHE A 188 7.02 3.50 16.60
N CYS A 189 8.02 3.50 15.72
CA CYS A 189 7.81 3.36 14.26
C CYS A 189 8.55 2.17 13.64
N SER A 190 9.46 1.52 14.37
CA SER A 190 10.16 0.31 13.91
C SER A 190 9.43 -0.96 14.32
N VAL A 191 9.08 -1.79 13.33
CA VAL A 191 8.51 -3.13 13.55
C VAL A 191 9.36 -3.95 14.53
N ARG A 192 10.69 -3.88 14.39
CA ARG A 192 11.60 -4.66 15.24
C ARG A 192 11.55 -4.18 16.70
N SER A 193 11.57 -2.88 16.92
CA SER A 193 11.54 -2.29 18.26
C SER A 193 10.22 -2.59 18.99
N ILE A 194 9.10 -2.42 18.28
CA ILE A 194 7.77 -2.73 18.81
C ILE A 194 7.65 -4.21 19.16
N VAL A 195 8.02 -5.10 18.24
CA VAL A 195 7.97 -6.56 18.48
C VAL A 195 8.84 -6.93 19.68
N LYS A 196 10.04 -6.37 19.81
CA LYS A 196 10.94 -6.63 20.94
C LYS A 196 10.30 -6.24 22.29
N ARG A 197 9.56 -5.12 22.36
CA ARG A 197 8.85 -4.70 23.58
C ARG A 197 7.75 -5.69 23.95
N PHE A 198 6.93 -6.10 23.00
CA PHE A 198 5.88 -7.09 23.24
C PHE A 198 6.43 -8.50 23.53
N GLU A 199 7.54 -8.87 22.91
CA GLU A 199 8.26 -10.11 23.18
C GLU A 199 8.80 -10.14 24.62
N SER A 200 9.37 -9.03 25.11
CA SER A 200 9.80 -8.90 26.51
C SER A 200 8.65 -9.13 27.49
N TRP A 201 7.45 -8.61 27.20
CA TRP A 201 6.27 -8.89 28.01
C TRP A 201 5.91 -10.37 27.99
N ARG A 202 5.91 -11.01 26.82
CA ARG A 202 5.61 -12.44 26.69
C ARG A 202 6.53 -13.32 27.54
N PHE A 203 7.80 -12.95 27.68
CA PHE A 203 8.78 -13.68 28.49
C PHE A 203 8.71 -13.35 29.99
N THR A 204 8.32 -12.12 30.34
CA THR A 204 8.17 -11.69 31.73
C THR A 204 6.89 -12.24 32.38
N ASP A 205 5.77 -12.22 31.65
CA ASP A 205 4.46 -12.67 32.16
C ASP A 205 3.61 -13.24 31.01
N SER A 206 3.83 -14.52 30.70
CA SER A 206 3.19 -15.20 29.57
C SER A 206 1.69 -15.33 29.74
N ASP A 207 1.20 -15.48 30.97
CA ASP A 207 -0.22 -15.66 31.22
C ASP A 207 -0.97 -14.35 31.05
N ALA A 208 -0.47 -13.24 31.64
CA ALA A 208 -1.05 -11.93 31.37
C ALA A 208 -1.02 -11.55 29.89
N TYR A 209 0.05 -11.90 29.16
CA TYR A 209 0.14 -11.67 27.72
C TYR A 209 -0.96 -12.41 26.93
N LYS A 210 -1.28 -13.65 27.31
CA LYS A 210 -2.36 -14.43 26.67
C LYS A 210 -3.73 -13.89 27.03
N GLU A 211 -3.96 -13.59 28.32
CA GLU A 211 -5.23 -13.06 28.81
C GLU A 211 -5.55 -11.68 28.21
N ALA A 212 -4.53 -10.87 27.91
CA ALA A 212 -4.68 -9.60 27.20
C ALA A 212 -4.77 -9.75 25.67
N TYR A 213 -4.80 -10.98 25.14
CA TYR A 213 -4.92 -11.29 23.71
C TYR A 213 -3.89 -10.57 22.81
N VAL A 214 -2.68 -10.34 23.32
CA VAL A 214 -1.68 -9.46 22.69
C VAL A 214 -1.27 -9.96 21.30
N SER A 215 -1.18 -11.28 21.10
CA SER A 215 -0.88 -11.88 19.80
C SER A 215 -1.92 -11.54 18.72
N LEU A 216 -3.18 -11.31 19.11
CA LEU A 216 -4.26 -10.90 18.20
C LEU A 216 -4.23 -9.40 17.90
N CYS A 217 -3.66 -8.61 18.82
CA CYS A 217 -3.53 -7.16 18.68
C CYS A 217 -2.28 -6.75 17.89
N LEU A 218 -1.21 -7.55 17.94
CA LEU A 218 0.06 -7.23 17.28
C LEU A 218 -0.07 -6.88 15.78
N PRO A 219 -0.83 -7.66 14.97
CA PRO A 219 -1.04 -7.30 13.57
C PRO A 219 -1.74 -5.95 13.37
N LYS A 220 -2.61 -5.54 14.31
CA LYS A 220 -3.28 -4.24 14.26
C LYS A 220 -2.31 -3.09 14.57
N VAL A 221 -1.43 -3.29 15.55
CA VAL A 221 -0.38 -2.30 15.93
C VAL A 221 0.66 -2.16 14.82
N LEU A 222 1.09 -3.27 14.22
CA LEU A 222 2.10 -3.25 13.15
C LEU A 222 1.52 -2.85 11.79
N GLY A 223 0.20 -3.00 11.62
CA GLY A 223 -0.53 -2.75 10.38
C GLY A 223 -0.22 -1.41 9.73
N PRO A 224 -0.34 -0.26 10.45
CA PRO A 224 -0.03 1.06 9.89
C PRO A 224 1.39 1.17 9.33
N ILE A 225 2.39 0.67 10.07
CA ILE A 225 3.80 0.73 9.66
C ILE A 225 4.04 -0.14 8.42
N ILE A 226 3.46 -1.34 8.39
CA ILE A 226 3.57 -2.25 7.24
C ILE A 226 2.86 -1.65 6.02
N ARG A 227 1.66 -1.10 6.20
CA ARG A 227 0.90 -0.41 5.16
C ARG A 227 1.69 0.73 4.54
N LEU A 228 2.31 1.59 5.35
CA LEU A 228 3.18 2.67 4.88
C LEU A 228 4.31 2.16 3.99
N LYS A 229 4.99 1.07 4.40
CA LYS A 229 6.06 0.45 3.62
C LYS A 229 5.59 -0.17 2.30
N LEU A 230 4.31 -0.51 2.20
CA LEU A 230 3.71 -1.17 1.03
C LEU A 230 3.01 -0.21 0.06
N ILE A 231 2.90 1.10 0.38
CA ILE A 231 2.15 2.06 -0.45
C ILE A 231 2.57 2.00 -1.92
N THR A 232 3.87 2.02 -2.22
CA THR A 232 4.38 2.03 -3.59
C THR A 232 4.78 0.65 -4.11
N TRP A 233 4.63 -0.40 -3.30
CA TRP A 233 5.04 -1.75 -3.64
C TRP A 233 4.14 -2.35 -4.72
N SER A 234 4.76 -3.05 -5.67
CA SER A 234 4.05 -3.76 -6.73
C SER A 234 4.74 -5.09 -7.03
N PRO A 235 4.04 -6.23 -6.93
CA PRO A 235 4.62 -7.54 -7.21
C PRO A 235 4.97 -7.75 -8.69
N LEU A 236 4.43 -6.89 -9.57
CA LEU A 236 4.60 -6.98 -11.02
C LEU A 236 5.60 -5.94 -11.56
N GLN A 237 6.10 -5.05 -10.70
CA GLN A 237 7.20 -4.16 -11.10
C GLN A 237 8.47 -4.99 -11.13
N VAL A 238 9.09 -5.08 -12.32
CA VAL A 238 10.45 -5.59 -12.44
C VAL A 238 11.33 -4.62 -11.67
N ASN A 239 11.88 -5.06 -10.54
CA ASN A 239 12.89 -4.28 -9.83
C ASN A 239 14.10 -4.16 -10.77
N GLU A 240 14.27 -3.00 -11.41
CA GLU A 240 15.46 -2.69 -12.23
C GLU A 240 16.77 -2.78 -11.41
N TYR A 241 16.67 -2.85 -10.07
CA TYR A 241 17.77 -3.12 -9.16
C TYR A 241 18.34 -4.56 -9.21
N SER A 242 17.74 -5.50 -9.95
CA SER A 242 18.35 -6.84 -10.12
C SER A 242 19.26 -6.98 -11.36
N MET A 243 19.53 -5.89 -12.10
CA MET A 243 20.49 -5.90 -13.21
C MET A 243 21.84 -5.22 -12.87
N LEU A 244 22.08 -4.92 -11.59
CA LEU A 244 23.37 -4.42 -11.08
C LEU A 244 23.87 -5.26 -9.91
N VAL A 245 23.98 -6.57 -10.10
CA VAL A 245 24.89 -7.44 -9.34
C VAL A 245 25.69 -8.27 -10.35
#